data_AF-A0A7Y4XWY4-F1
#
_entry.id   AF-A0A7Y4XWY4-F1
#
_cell.length_a   1.000
_cell.length_b   1.000
_cell.length_c   1.000
_cell.angle_alpha   90.00
_cell.angle_beta   90.00
_cell.angle_gamma   90.00
#
_symmetry.space_group_name_H-M   'P 1'
#
loop_
_entity.id
_entity.type
_entity.pdbx_description
1 polymer ?
#
loop_
_entity_poly.entity_id
_entity_poly.type
_entity_poly.pdbx_seq_one_letter_code
_entity_poly.pdbx_strand_id
1 'polypeptide(L)'
;ATSTGSPAPAGLSTSLHSSQLNTALGIVAGYSNPVLFNNIFWDNRAGARSGSTVTGIGATGDATAINPWDLGSTDIGALLAPINSFVQQTSGYTDAASNRHVDPAVVTPYDTVLDFAAWRTNPAFIGAIMVTLDVPPTLSGDYHLLTGSPAINLGVAGPISGVSAPTLDIDDGTRTGLPDVGADEQGVAGLGLGSGTGGGGTGPILPTLAVLDNFNRANANTLNNGTNWNQVTIATTAPLTFIGNALCNAAGFGTTAPCAAVHITGPAASGIANAVANGNAYWSSNFNANQAAAFTFANTPLNNTALMLKATGANSGLSGLQANFIRVQYQTTGGGRIVVSTTNNGNNLAPTYTTSATFTTNANFANGNTLSAVIRANGTVEVFKTSSSTISLGSVQLPNVALWTTGGGRIGMQLPSSARVDNFAGGTVP
;
A
#
# COMPACT_ATOMS: atom_id res chain seq x y z
N ALA A 1 7.52 26.03 -33.16
CA ALA A 1 6.53 27.00 -33.68
C ALA A 1 5.75 27.58 -32.51
N THR A 2 5.26 28.82 -32.59
CA THR A 2 4.29 29.36 -31.63
C THR A 2 2.92 28.72 -31.89
N SER A 3 2.11 28.50 -30.84
CA SER A 3 0.78 27.91 -30.95
C SER A 3 -0.11 28.68 -31.95
N THR A 4 -0.80 27.96 -32.82
CA THR A 4 -1.78 28.50 -33.78
C THR A 4 -3.21 28.49 -33.24
N GLY A 5 -3.40 28.09 -31.98
CA GLY A 5 -4.73 27.91 -31.37
C GLY A 5 -5.49 26.66 -31.84
N SER A 6 -4.90 25.89 -32.76
CA SER A 6 -5.42 24.58 -33.19
C SER A 6 -5.09 23.49 -32.16
N PRO A 7 -5.87 22.38 -32.11
CA PRO A 7 -5.56 21.26 -31.24
C PRO A 7 -4.18 20.65 -31.54
N ALA A 8 -3.54 20.14 -30.50
CA ALA A 8 -2.32 19.34 -30.55
C ALA A 8 -2.55 18.02 -29.81
N PRO A 9 -1.74 16.96 -30.03
CA PRO A 9 -1.89 15.70 -29.33
C PRO A 9 -1.94 15.89 -27.81
N ALA A 10 -2.93 15.29 -27.15
CA ALA A 10 -3.22 15.50 -25.73
C ALA A 10 -2.57 14.44 -24.82
N GLY A 11 -2.33 13.23 -25.33
CA GLY A 11 -1.58 12.20 -24.62
C GLY A 11 -0.08 12.23 -24.99
N LEU A 12 0.42 11.19 -25.64
CA LEU A 12 1.82 11.12 -26.04
C LEU A 12 2.08 11.93 -27.32
N SER A 13 2.87 12.99 -27.21
CA SER A 13 3.23 13.84 -28.34
C SER A 13 4.70 13.76 -28.71
N THR A 14 5.00 13.80 -30.01
CA THR A 14 6.34 14.02 -30.55
C THR A 14 6.35 15.25 -31.47
N SER A 15 7.53 15.77 -31.78
CA SER A 15 7.72 16.89 -32.70
C SER A 15 9.03 16.76 -33.45
N LEU A 16 9.19 17.54 -34.51
CA LEU A 16 10.45 17.55 -35.25
C LEU A 16 11.59 17.96 -34.32
N HIS A 17 12.69 17.22 -34.36
CA HIS A 17 13.90 17.55 -33.61
C HIS A 17 14.40 18.95 -33.98
N SER A 18 14.84 19.72 -32.97
CA SER A 18 15.48 21.01 -33.23
C SER A 18 16.79 20.81 -33.99
N SER A 19 17.19 21.82 -34.77
CA SER A 19 18.50 21.82 -35.45
C SER A 19 19.66 21.56 -34.48
N GLN A 20 19.58 22.12 -33.28
CA GLN A 20 20.58 21.99 -32.23
C GLN A 20 20.65 20.56 -31.71
N LEU A 21 19.50 19.90 -31.50
CA LEU A 21 19.44 18.50 -31.08
C LEU A 21 20.03 17.58 -32.16
N ASN A 22 19.67 17.81 -33.43
CA ASN A 22 20.22 17.05 -34.55
C ASN A 22 21.74 17.21 -34.65
N THR A 23 22.25 18.44 -34.53
CA THR A 23 23.70 18.71 -34.52
C THR A 23 24.39 18.08 -33.33
N ALA A 24 23.82 18.18 -32.12
CA ALA A 24 24.43 17.65 -30.90
C ALA A 24 24.52 16.12 -30.91
N LEU A 25 23.53 15.44 -31.48
CA LEU A 25 23.48 13.98 -31.55
C LEU A 25 24.09 13.42 -32.85
N GLY A 26 24.48 14.26 -33.81
CA GLY A 26 24.98 13.82 -35.12
C GLY A 26 23.96 13.03 -35.93
N ILE A 27 22.67 13.29 -35.72
CA ILE A 27 21.56 12.59 -36.39
C ILE A 27 20.95 13.48 -37.48
N VAL A 28 20.34 12.85 -38.48
CA VAL A 28 19.53 13.55 -39.47
C VAL A 28 18.25 14.09 -38.85
N ALA A 29 17.75 15.19 -39.42
CA ALA A 29 16.48 15.78 -39.00
C ALA A 29 15.35 14.74 -39.06
N GLY A 30 14.62 14.59 -37.96
CA GLY A 30 13.61 13.56 -37.81
C GLY A 30 12.82 13.74 -36.52
N TYR A 31 12.21 12.65 -36.07
CA TYR A 31 11.31 12.61 -34.92
C TYR A 31 11.73 11.50 -33.98
N SER A 32 11.40 11.66 -32.71
CA SER A 32 11.53 10.59 -31.74
C SER A 32 10.34 9.65 -31.90
N ASN A 33 10.62 8.39 -32.22
CA ASN A 33 9.64 7.31 -32.30
C ASN A 33 10.00 6.25 -31.26
N PRO A 34 9.55 6.41 -30.00
CA PRO A 34 9.84 5.44 -28.95
C PRO A 34 9.16 4.10 -29.23
N VAL A 35 9.67 3.04 -28.59
CA VAL A 35 8.98 1.76 -28.53
C VAL A 35 7.76 1.93 -27.62
N LEU A 36 6.56 1.70 -28.16
CA LEU A 36 5.31 1.85 -27.45
C LEU A 36 4.59 0.51 -27.37
N PHE A 37 4.63 -0.13 -26.20
CA PHE A 37 3.90 -1.37 -25.95
C PHE A 37 3.29 -1.40 -24.55
N ASN A 38 2.19 -2.13 -24.40
CA ASN A 38 1.45 -2.28 -23.14
C ASN A 38 0.99 -0.95 -22.53
N ASN A 39 0.72 0.08 -23.35
CA ASN A 39 0.23 1.37 -22.87
C ASN A 39 -1.29 1.47 -22.95
N ILE A 40 -1.88 2.19 -22.00
CA ILE A 40 -3.25 2.72 -22.12
C ILE A 40 -3.15 4.21 -22.46
N PHE A 41 -3.49 4.56 -23.70
CA PHE A 41 -3.74 5.94 -24.10
C PHE A 41 -5.24 6.07 -24.35
N TRP A 42 -5.97 6.52 -23.35
CA TRP A 42 -7.43 6.57 -23.40
C TRP A 42 -7.94 7.88 -22.83
N ASP A 43 -8.97 8.43 -23.47
CA ASP A 43 -9.66 9.66 -23.09
C ASP A 43 -8.77 10.91 -23.00
N ASN A 44 -7.70 10.97 -23.81
CA ASN A 44 -6.91 12.19 -23.94
C ASN A 44 -7.58 13.12 -24.95
N ARG A 45 -8.09 14.27 -24.49
CA ARG A 45 -8.92 15.15 -25.31
C ARG A 45 -8.15 16.40 -25.75
N ALA A 46 -8.02 16.59 -27.05
CA ALA A 46 -7.32 17.72 -27.63
C ALA A 46 -8.25 18.88 -27.95
N GLY A 47 -8.07 19.98 -27.22
CA GLY A 47 -8.88 21.19 -27.38
C GLY A 47 -8.34 22.21 -28.38
N ALA A 48 -9.25 22.92 -29.05
CA ALA A 48 -8.96 24.15 -29.78
C ALA A 48 -9.35 25.35 -28.93
N ARG A 49 -8.61 26.45 -29.07
CA ARG A 49 -9.00 27.71 -28.43
C ARG A 49 -10.19 28.33 -29.17
N SER A 50 -11.22 28.74 -28.42
CA SER A 50 -12.35 29.52 -28.94
C SER A 50 -12.61 30.73 -28.04
N GLY A 51 -12.06 31.89 -28.42
CA GLY A 51 -12.18 33.11 -27.61
C GLY A 51 -11.53 32.99 -26.23
N SER A 52 -12.36 32.98 -25.17
CA SER A 52 -11.97 32.79 -23.76
C SER A 52 -12.20 31.37 -23.26
N THR A 53 -12.62 30.44 -24.11
CA THR A 53 -12.85 29.04 -23.73
C THR A 53 -11.97 28.11 -24.57
N VAL A 54 -12.00 26.83 -24.21
CA VAL A 54 -11.51 25.72 -25.02
C VAL A 54 -12.69 24.89 -25.48
N THR A 55 -12.63 24.42 -26.71
CA THR A 55 -13.64 23.56 -27.31
C THR A 55 -13.00 22.24 -27.77
N GLY A 56 -13.76 21.15 -27.79
CA GLY A 56 -13.29 19.81 -28.17
C GLY A 56 -12.77 18.96 -27.01
N ILE A 57 -12.85 19.46 -25.76
CA ILE A 57 -12.47 18.69 -24.55
C ILE A 57 -13.68 18.16 -23.76
N GLY A 58 -14.90 18.50 -24.18
CA GLY A 58 -16.12 18.09 -23.49
C GLY A 58 -16.41 18.92 -22.23
N ALA A 59 -16.00 20.19 -22.21
CA ALA A 59 -16.36 21.11 -21.14
C ALA A 59 -17.88 21.37 -21.11
N THR A 60 -18.43 21.71 -19.94
CA THR A 60 -19.87 22.01 -19.82
C THR A 60 -20.24 23.19 -20.73
N GLY A 61 -21.20 22.98 -21.63
CA GLY A 61 -21.63 23.99 -22.61
C GLY A 61 -20.80 24.03 -23.90
N ASP A 62 -19.79 23.17 -24.06
CA ASP A 62 -19.06 23.00 -25.31
C ASP A 62 -19.90 22.20 -26.31
N ALA A 63 -20.26 22.84 -27.42
CA ALA A 63 -21.02 22.22 -28.51
C ALA A 63 -20.13 21.44 -29.50
N THR A 64 -18.80 21.55 -29.37
CA THR A 64 -17.85 20.85 -30.23
C THR A 64 -17.71 19.40 -29.76
N ALA A 65 -17.78 18.46 -30.69
CA ALA A 65 -17.54 17.05 -30.36
C ALA A 65 -16.17 16.87 -29.69
N ILE A 66 -16.10 15.98 -28.70
CA ILE A 66 -14.82 15.59 -28.09
C ILE A 66 -13.88 15.14 -29.20
N ASN A 67 -12.64 15.57 -29.11
CA ASN A 67 -11.57 15.23 -30.04
C ASN A 67 -10.54 14.35 -29.33
N PRO A 68 -10.69 13.01 -29.35
CA PRO A 68 -9.69 12.09 -28.81
C PRO A 68 -8.41 12.20 -29.62
N TRP A 69 -7.32 12.56 -28.95
CA TRP A 69 -5.99 12.63 -29.54
C TRP A 69 -4.94 12.07 -28.57
N ASP A 70 -5.02 10.75 -28.42
CA ASP A 70 -4.22 9.94 -27.49
C ASP A 70 -2.73 9.97 -27.76
N LEU A 71 -2.34 10.00 -29.03
CA LEU A 71 -0.93 10.05 -29.40
C LEU A 71 -0.74 10.62 -30.81
N GLY A 72 0.35 11.34 -31.04
CA GLY A 72 0.60 11.91 -32.36
C GLY A 72 1.82 12.82 -32.44
N SER A 73 1.96 13.48 -33.57
CA SER A 73 3.00 14.48 -33.82
C SER A 73 2.37 15.87 -33.96
N THR A 74 3.02 16.89 -33.38
CA THR A 74 2.60 18.29 -33.55
C THR A 74 2.89 18.82 -34.96
N ASP A 75 3.85 18.21 -35.66
CA ASP A 75 4.22 18.53 -37.03
C ASP A 75 3.75 17.37 -37.94
N ILE A 76 3.18 17.68 -39.11
CA ILE A 76 2.34 16.79 -39.96
C ILE A 76 3.15 15.65 -40.66
N GLY A 77 4.13 15.03 -40.00
CA GLY A 77 5.10 14.14 -40.67
C GLY A 77 5.45 12.83 -39.97
N ALA A 78 5.06 12.60 -38.71
CA ALA A 78 5.43 11.38 -37.99
C ALA A 78 4.21 10.65 -37.41
N LEU A 79 4.18 9.34 -37.62
CA LEU A 79 3.20 8.43 -37.02
C LEU A 79 3.90 7.58 -35.96
N LEU A 80 3.40 7.62 -34.74
CA LEU A 80 3.80 6.69 -33.68
C LEU A 80 3.19 5.30 -33.97
N ALA A 81 3.79 4.25 -33.43
CA ALA A 81 3.38 2.86 -33.70
C ALA A 81 3.20 2.06 -32.40
N PRO A 82 2.13 2.33 -31.62
CA PRO A 82 1.78 1.52 -30.46
C PRO A 82 1.42 0.08 -30.87
N ILE A 83 1.82 -0.88 -30.05
CA ILE A 83 1.45 -2.29 -30.15
C ILE A 83 0.94 -2.78 -28.79
N ASN A 84 0.01 -3.74 -28.76
CA ASN A 84 -0.54 -4.27 -27.50
C ASN A 84 -1.03 -3.15 -26.57
N SER A 85 -1.67 -2.13 -27.15
CA SER A 85 -2.04 -0.89 -26.47
C SER A 85 -3.52 -0.59 -26.62
N PHE A 86 -4.04 0.16 -25.66
CA PHE A 86 -5.37 0.75 -25.75
C PHE A 86 -5.24 2.15 -26.32
N VAL A 87 -5.98 2.44 -27.39
CA VAL A 87 -5.97 3.72 -28.09
C VAL A 87 -7.41 4.04 -28.49
N GLN A 88 -7.96 5.17 -28.05
CA GLN A 88 -9.33 5.58 -28.36
C GLN A 88 -9.43 6.23 -29.75
N GLN A 89 -8.44 7.05 -30.11
CA GLN A 89 -8.37 7.65 -31.44
C GLN A 89 -8.26 6.58 -32.53
N THR A 90 -8.87 6.81 -33.69
CA THR A 90 -8.92 5.83 -34.79
C THR A 90 -7.99 6.16 -35.96
N SER A 91 -7.23 7.25 -35.88
CA SER A 91 -6.30 7.70 -36.92
C SER A 91 -5.19 8.57 -36.32
N GLY A 92 -4.20 8.96 -37.13
CA GLY A 92 -3.08 9.79 -36.67
C GLY A 92 -1.89 9.01 -36.09
N TYR A 93 -1.88 7.69 -36.26
CA TYR A 93 -0.80 6.79 -35.87
C TYR A 93 -0.78 5.54 -36.76
N THR A 94 0.28 4.75 -36.68
CA THR A 94 0.36 3.44 -37.35
C THR A 94 -0.26 2.39 -36.45
N ASP A 95 -1.47 1.95 -36.78
CA ASP A 95 -2.18 0.99 -35.96
C ASP A 95 -1.70 -0.46 -36.17
N ALA A 96 -1.68 -1.22 -35.08
CA ALA A 96 -1.32 -2.62 -35.06
C ALA A 96 -2.53 -3.46 -34.63
N ALA A 97 -2.70 -4.64 -35.23
CA ALA A 97 -3.82 -5.53 -34.90
C ALA A 97 -3.84 -6.01 -33.43
N SER A 98 -2.72 -5.87 -32.71
CA SER A 98 -2.64 -6.16 -31.28
C SER A 98 -3.23 -5.04 -30.39
N ASN A 99 -3.53 -3.87 -30.95
CA ASN A 99 -4.18 -2.78 -30.21
C ASN A 99 -5.67 -3.06 -29.96
N ARG A 100 -6.24 -2.27 -29.05
CA ARG A 100 -7.66 -2.30 -28.68
C ARG A 100 -8.24 -0.88 -28.69
N HIS A 101 -9.48 -0.77 -29.15
CA HIS A 101 -10.23 0.49 -29.28
C HIS A 101 -11.49 0.48 -28.43
N VAL A 102 -11.40 -0.12 -27.25
CA VAL A 102 -12.52 -0.27 -26.30
C VAL A 102 -12.09 0.30 -24.96
N ASP A 103 -13.04 0.69 -24.11
CA ASP A 103 -12.74 1.21 -22.78
C ASP A 103 -11.90 0.21 -21.96
N PRO A 104 -10.71 0.59 -21.45
CA PRO A 104 -9.89 -0.28 -20.60
C PRO A 104 -10.53 -0.61 -19.24
N ALA A 105 -11.63 0.03 -18.86
CA ALA A 105 -12.41 -0.27 -17.66
C ALA A 105 -11.56 -0.20 -16.38
N VAL A 106 -11.05 0.99 -16.06
CA VAL A 106 -10.43 1.29 -14.75
C VAL A 106 -11.49 1.53 -13.67
N VAL A 107 -11.14 1.38 -12.40
CA VAL A 107 -12.08 1.48 -11.27
C VAL A 107 -12.75 2.85 -11.20
N THR A 108 -11.97 3.94 -11.20
CA THR A 108 -12.50 5.31 -11.15
C THR A 108 -11.51 6.26 -11.82
N PRO A 109 -11.73 6.68 -13.08
CA PRO A 109 -10.85 7.65 -13.72
C PRO A 109 -10.94 9.02 -13.03
N TYR A 110 -9.87 9.81 -13.14
CA TYR A 110 -9.85 11.19 -12.68
C TYR A 110 -9.84 12.17 -13.85
N ASP A 111 -10.86 13.04 -13.88
CA ASP A 111 -10.98 14.09 -14.88
C ASP A 111 -10.22 15.34 -14.43
N THR A 112 -9.18 15.70 -15.18
CA THR A 112 -8.49 16.97 -14.95
C THR A 112 -9.32 18.11 -15.51
N VAL A 113 -9.72 19.04 -14.64
CA VAL A 113 -10.46 20.24 -15.05
C VAL A 113 -9.48 21.28 -15.60
N LEU A 114 -9.79 21.83 -16.78
CA LEU A 114 -9.03 22.91 -17.41
C LEU A 114 -9.92 24.15 -17.57
N ASP A 115 -9.43 25.31 -17.14
CA ASP A 115 -10.11 26.61 -17.30
C ASP A 115 -9.16 27.64 -17.93
N PHE A 116 -9.72 28.67 -18.57
CA PHE A 116 -8.96 29.73 -19.25
C PHE A 116 -9.42 31.10 -18.79
N ALA A 117 -8.50 31.94 -18.33
CA ALA A 117 -8.77 33.32 -17.96
C ALA A 117 -7.89 34.30 -18.74
N ALA A 118 -8.48 35.38 -19.25
CA ALA A 118 -7.74 36.45 -19.91
C ALA A 118 -6.88 37.22 -18.91
N TRP A 119 -5.68 37.64 -19.34
CA TRP A 119 -4.80 38.44 -18.49
C TRP A 119 -5.36 39.86 -18.31
N ARG A 120 -5.56 40.27 -17.06
CA ARG A 120 -6.37 41.46 -16.69
C ARG A 120 -5.88 42.79 -17.29
N THR A 121 -4.59 42.93 -17.60
CA THR A 121 -3.97 44.18 -18.06
C THR A 121 -3.59 44.18 -19.54
N ASN A 122 -3.65 43.04 -20.22
CA ASN A 122 -3.46 42.94 -21.66
C ASN A 122 -4.29 41.77 -22.21
N PRO A 123 -5.55 42.03 -22.65
CA PRO A 123 -6.44 40.99 -23.17
C PRO A 123 -5.89 40.28 -24.42
N ALA A 124 -4.92 40.88 -25.11
CA ALA A 124 -4.23 40.26 -26.26
C ALA A 124 -3.10 39.32 -25.85
N PHE A 125 -2.67 39.35 -24.58
CA PHE A 125 -1.72 38.39 -24.00
C PHE A 125 -2.51 37.29 -23.29
N ILE A 126 -2.66 36.15 -23.95
CA ILE A 126 -3.41 35.00 -23.43
C ILE A 126 -2.42 33.99 -22.87
N GLY A 127 -2.35 33.88 -21.54
CA GLY A 127 -1.68 32.76 -20.86
C GLY A 127 -2.63 31.58 -20.77
N ALA A 128 -2.15 30.37 -21.08
CA ALA A 128 -2.82 29.15 -20.66
C ALA A 128 -2.59 29.01 -19.15
N ILE A 129 -3.65 29.12 -18.34
CA ILE A 129 -3.58 28.94 -16.89
C ILE A 129 -4.16 27.56 -16.58
N MET A 130 -3.29 26.58 -16.36
CA MET A 130 -3.74 25.29 -15.85
C MET A 130 -3.98 25.43 -14.34
N VAL A 131 -5.25 25.35 -13.92
CA VAL A 131 -5.60 25.29 -12.50
C VAL A 131 -5.70 23.82 -12.10
N THR A 132 -4.58 23.25 -11.65
CA THR A 132 -4.60 21.93 -11.03
C THR A 132 -5.06 22.09 -9.59
N LEU A 133 -6.14 21.42 -9.18
CA LEU A 133 -6.38 21.24 -7.76
C LEU A 133 -5.31 20.29 -7.21
N ASP A 134 -4.64 20.70 -6.13
CA ASP A 134 -3.91 19.78 -5.27
C ASP A 134 -4.95 18.99 -4.47
N VAL A 135 -5.44 17.91 -5.09
CA VAL A 135 -6.38 16.99 -4.47
C VAL A 135 -5.60 15.97 -3.64
N PRO A 136 -6.04 15.66 -2.41
CA PRO A 136 -5.53 14.52 -1.67
C PRO A 136 -5.52 13.26 -2.55
N PRO A 137 -4.52 12.36 -2.43
CA PRO A 137 -4.40 11.17 -3.28
C PRO A 137 -5.66 10.30 -3.37
N THR A 138 -6.51 10.34 -2.35
CA THR A 138 -7.82 9.65 -2.30
C THR A 138 -8.85 10.19 -3.30
N LEU A 139 -8.59 11.34 -3.93
CA LEU A 139 -9.46 12.00 -4.91
C LEU A 139 -8.84 12.05 -6.30
N SER A 140 -7.64 11.50 -6.51
CA SER A 140 -6.92 11.49 -7.79
C SER A 140 -7.30 10.31 -8.70
N GLY A 141 -8.43 9.66 -8.43
CA GLY A 141 -8.90 8.47 -9.14
C GLY A 141 -8.26 7.17 -8.63
N ASP A 142 -8.81 6.05 -9.09
CA ASP A 142 -8.32 4.69 -8.91
C ASP A 142 -8.15 4.06 -10.31
N TYR A 143 -6.90 3.99 -10.76
CA TYR A 143 -6.54 3.50 -12.10
C TYR A 143 -6.25 2.00 -12.14
N HIS A 144 -6.55 1.25 -11.07
CA HIS A 144 -6.55 -0.21 -11.16
C HIS A 144 -7.61 -0.69 -12.15
N LEU A 145 -7.37 -1.83 -12.78
CA LEU A 145 -8.30 -2.45 -13.73
C LEU A 145 -9.46 -3.10 -12.98
N LEU A 146 -10.69 -2.89 -13.48
CA LEU A 146 -11.88 -3.59 -12.99
C LEU A 146 -11.83 -5.07 -13.35
N THR A 147 -12.51 -5.91 -12.56
CA THR A 147 -12.65 -7.34 -12.90
C THR A 147 -13.33 -7.50 -14.26
N GLY A 148 -12.67 -8.24 -15.17
CA GLY A 148 -13.16 -8.42 -16.54
C GLY A 148 -12.80 -7.27 -17.49
N SER A 149 -11.92 -6.35 -17.07
CA SER A 149 -11.32 -5.37 -17.96
C SER A 149 -10.76 -6.04 -19.22
N PRO A 150 -10.97 -5.45 -20.40
CA PRO A 150 -10.41 -5.96 -21.63
C PRO A 150 -8.88 -5.81 -21.69
N ALA A 151 -8.25 -5.07 -20.77
CA ALA A 151 -6.80 -4.90 -20.72
C ALA A 151 -6.05 -6.07 -20.08
N ILE A 152 -6.79 -6.97 -19.42
CA ILE A 152 -6.25 -8.09 -18.65
C ILE A 152 -5.61 -9.15 -19.57
N ASN A 153 -4.39 -9.58 -19.25
CA ASN A 153 -3.58 -10.59 -19.93
C ASN A 153 -3.39 -10.35 -21.45
N LEU A 154 -3.42 -9.09 -21.90
CA LEU A 154 -3.25 -8.71 -23.31
C LEU A 154 -1.89 -8.10 -23.66
N GLY A 155 -1.07 -7.80 -22.65
CA GLY A 155 0.26 -7.26 -22.84
C GLY A 155 1.28 -8.32 -23.26
N VAL A 156 2.49 -7.86 -23.56
CA VAL A 156 3.63 -8.69 -23.89
C VAL A 156 4.73 -8.56 -22.83
N ALA A 157 5.24 -9.69 -22.32
CA ALA A 157 6.30 -9.74 -21.31
C ALA A 157 7.71 -9.56 -21.90
N GLY A 158 7.93 -10.15 -23.08
CA GLY A 158 9.23 -10.25 -23.72
C GLY A 158 9.70 -8.95 -24.37
N PRO A 159 11.01 -8.85 -24.69
CA PRO A 159 11.57 -7.60 -25.15
C PRO A 159 11.03 -7.22 -26.52
N ILE A 160 10.37 -6.07 -26.60
CA ILE A 160 10.06 -5.39 -27.86
C ILE A 160 11.21 -4.45 -28.16
N SER A 161 11.92 -4.69 -29.25
CA SER A 161 13.09 -3.90 -29.64
C SER A 161 14.13 -3.74 -28.51
N GLY A 162 14.32 -4.80 -27.71
CA GLY A 162 15.26 -4.82 -26.58
C GLY A 162 14.72 -4.25 -25.26
N VAL A 163 13.47 -3.76 -25.22
CA VAL A 163 12.82 -3.22 -24.02
C VAL A 163 11.82 -4.24 -23.48
N SER A 164 12.02 -4.71 -22.24
CA SER A 164 11.09 -5.63 -21.57
C SER A 164 10.06 -4.85 -20.76
N ALA A 165 8.88 -5.45 -20.54
CA ALA A 165 7.90 -4.87 -19.62
C ALA A 165 8.50 -4.77 -18.20
N PRO A 166 8.11 -3.75 -17.41
CA PRO A 166 8.43 -3.71 -15.99
C PRO A 166 8.02 -5.02 -15.28
N THR A 167 8.80 -5.47 -14.29
CA THR A 167 8.46 -6.68 -13.53
C THR A 167 7.45 -6.45 -12.42
N LEU A 168 7.26 -5.17 -12.07
CA LEU A 168 6.30 -4.72 -11.06
C LEU A 168 5.28 -3.77 -11.72
N ASP A 169 4.08 -3.72 -11.16
CA ASP A 169 3.01 -2.78 -11.53
C ASP A 169 3.07 -1.49 -10.69
N ILE A 170 1.98 -0.71 -10.66
CA ILE A 170 1.90 0.60 -10.02
C ILE A 170 1.90 0.55 -8.48
N ASP A 171 1.55 -0.59 -7.88
CA ASP A 171 1.50 -0.77 -6.42
C ASP A 171 2.52 -1.81 -5.91
N ASP A 172 3.59 -2.01 -6.70
CA ASP A 172 4.68 -2.95 -6.47
C ASP A 172 4.23 -4.43 -6.47
N GLY A 173 3.05 -4.73 -7.02
CA GLY A 173 2.60 -6.07 -7.37
C GLY A 173 3.48 -6.69 -8.45
N THR A 174 3.71 -8.00 -8.35
CA THR A 174 4.50 -8.73 -9.36
C THR A 174 3.63 -9.05 -10.56
N ARG A 175 4.10 -8.67 -11.75
CA ARG A 175 3.46 -9.06 -13.01
C ARG A 175 3.73 -10.53 -13.30
N THR A 176 2.67 -11.33 -13.49
CA THR A 176 2.79 -12.79 -13.66
C THR A 176 2.13 -13.22 -14.96
N GLY A 177 2.75 -14.17 -15.68
CA GLY A 177 2.20 -14.60 -16.97
C GLY A 177 2.33 -13.54 -18.07
N LEU A 178 1.23 -13.31 -18.82
CA LEU A 178 1.16 -12.21 -19.78
C LEU A 178 0.74 -10.95 -19.01
N PRO A 179 1.54 -9.87 -19.03
CA PRO A 179 1.20 -8.68 -18.29
C PRO A 179 -0.10 -8.07 -18.79
N ASP A 180 -0.82 -7.41 -17.91
CA ASP A 180 -1.92 -6.55 -18.29
C ASP A 180 -1.42 -5.33 -19.06
N VAL A 181 -2.24 -4.82 -19.98
CA VAL A 181 -1.95 -3.57 -20.69
C VAL A 181 -2.20 -2.40 -19.73
N GLY A 182 -1.24 -1.50 -19.59
CA GLY A 182 -1.29 -0.40 -18.63
C GLY A 182 -0.35 -0.59 -17.46
N ALA A 183 -0.49 0.24 -16.43
CA ALA A 183 0.42 0.29 -15.28
C ALA A 183 0.05 -0.71 -14.18
N ASP A 184 -1.21 -1.14 -14.11
CA ASP A 184 -1.74 -2.09 -13.12
C ASP A 184 -1.66 -3.55 -13.63
N GLU A 185 -1.59 -4.50 -12.70
CA GLU A 185 -1.76 -5.93 -12.96
C GLU A 185 -2.91 -6.48 -12.11
N GLN A 186 -4.02 -6.79 -12.76
CA GLN A 186 -5.07 -7.53 -12.11
C GLN A 186 -4.61 -8.98 -11.93
N GLY A 187 -4.28 -9.33 -10.68
CA GLY A 187 -3.79 -10.64 -10.28
C GLY A 187 -4.42 -11.77 -11.11
N VAL A 188 -3.55 -12.50 -11.83
CA VAL A 188 -3.93 -13.48 -12.83
C VAL A 188 -4.99 -14.43 -12.28
N ALA A 189 -6.20 -14.37 -12.84
CA ALA A 189 -7.18 -15.44 -12.72
C ALA A 189 -6.68 -16.65 -13.54
N GLY A 190 -5.62 -17.30 -13.05
CA GLY A 190 -4.90 -18.38 -13.73
C GLY A 190 -4.94 -19.67 -12.93
N LEU A 191 -5.89 -20.54 -13.30
CA LEU A 191 -5.86 -22.00 -13.12
C LEU A 191 -5.55 -22.54 -11.71
N GLY A 192 -6.62 -22.72 -10.93
CA GLY A 192 -6.70 -23.81 -9.96
C GLY A 192 -6.66 -23.42 -8.48
N LEU A 193 -7.79 -23.67 -7.82
CA LEU A 193 -8.03 -23.72 -6.37
C LEU A 193 -8.12 -22.37 -5.64
N GLY A 194 -9.34 -21.85 -5.58
CA GLY A 194 -9.72 -20.86 -4.58
C GLY A 194 -10.76 -19.85 -5.04
N SER A 195 -11.95 -20.32 -5.38
CA SER A 195 -13.14 -19.49 -5.56
C SER A 195 -13.33 -18.55 -4.36
N GLY A 196 -13.25 -17.24 -4.62
CA GLY A 196 -13.68 -16.19 -3.72
C GLY A 196 -14.41 -15.10 -4.50
N THR A 197 -15.61 -15.41 -5.00
CA THR A 197 -16.56 -14.40 -5.46
C THR A 197 -17.03 -13.57 -4.27
N GLY A 198 -16.79 -12.26 -4.30
CA GLY A 198 -17.56 -11.30 -3.51
C GLY A 198 -16.75 -10.18 -2.86
N GLY A 199 -16.74 -9.01 -3.51
CA GLY A 199 -16.88 -7.72 -2.84
C GLY A 199 -15.61 -7.01 -2.37
N GLY A 200 -15.18 -6.03 -3.18
CA GLY A 200 -14.59 -4.76 -2.71
C GLY A 200 -13.24 -4.82 -2.01
N GLY A 201 -12.18 -4.49 -2.74
CA GLY A 201 -10.91 -4.03 -2.18
C GLY A 201 -9.71 -4.36 -3.04
N THR A 202 -9.32 -3.44 -3.93
CA THR A 202 -7.94 -3.25 -4.42
C THR A 202 -7.07 -2.74 -3.25
N GLY A 203 -7.07 -3.52 -2.17
CA GLY A 203 -6.17 -3.30 -1.05
C GLY A 203 -4.83 -3.97 -1.33
N PRO A 204 -3.75 -3.51 -0.67
CA PRO A 204 -2.45 -4.16 -0.75
C PRO A 204 -2.59 -5.66 -0.50
N ILE A 205 -1.72 -6.49 -1.08
CA ILE A 205 -1.71 -7.95 -0.88
C ILE A 205 -0.77 -8.28 0.30
N LEU A 206 -1.21 -9.15 1.21
CA LEU A 206 -0.37 -9.62 2.32
C LEU A 206 0.76 -10.50 1.79
N PRO A 207 2.05 -10.14 1.96
CA PRO A 207 3.16 -11.01 1.62
C PRO A 207 3.14 -12.31 2.44
N THR A 208 3.65 -13.40 1.90
CA THR A 208 3.78 -14.67 2.64
C THR A 208 4.66 -14.49 3.87
N LEU A 209 4.12 -14.83 5.05
CA LEU A 209 4.84 -14.72 6.32
C LEU A 209 5.25 -16.10 6.83
N ALA A 210 6.54 -16.28 7.13
CA ALA A 210 7.03 -17.48 7.78
C ALA A 210 6.58 -17.52 9.25
N VAL A 211 6.11 -18.69 9.70
CA VAL A 211 5.81 -18.93 11.12
C VAL A 211 7.12 -18.97 11.90
N LEU A 212 7.25 -18.07 12.88
CA LEU A 212 8.42 -17.93 13.75
C LEU A 212 8.23 -18.70 15.06
N ASP A 213 7.02 -18.73 15.60
CA ASP A 213 6.68 -19.46 16.83
C ASP A 213 5.23 -19.93 16.80
N ASN A 214 5.00 -21.23 16.90
CA ASN A 214 3.65 -21.81 16.97
C ASN A 214 3.16 -22.03 18.42
N PHE A 215 3.98 -21.65 19.41
CA PHE A 215 3.74 -21.81 20.84
C PHE A 215 3.43 -23.26 21.28
N ASN A 216 3.87 -24.27 20.54
CA ASN A 216 3.62 -25.69 20.83
C ASN A 216 4.50 -26.28 21.97
N ARG A 217 5.17 -25.42 22.74
CA ARG A 217 6.14 -25.84 23.76
C ARG A 217 5.43 -26.38 24.99
N ALA A 218 5.86 -27.55 25.47
CA ALA A 218 5.40 -28.10 26.75
C ALA A 218 6.01 -27.31 27.91
N ASN A 219 5.18 -26.89 28.88
CA ASN A 219 5.58 -26.35 30.18
C ASN A 219 6.64 -25.24 30.14
N ALA A 220 6.33 -24.10 29.50
CA ALA A 220 7.18 -22.93 29.50
C ALA A 220 6.51 -21.75 30.23
N ASN A 221 7.12 -21.28 31.32
CA ASN A 221 6.64 -20.11 32.07
C ASN A 221 7.05 -18.79 31.42
N THR A 222 7.84 -18.84 30.34
CA THR A 222 8.33 -17.69 29.58
C THR A 222 8.40 -18.02 28.09
N LEU A 223 8.20 -17.02 27.22
CA LEU A 223 8.47 -17.18 25.78
C LEU A 223 9.96 -17.32 25.46
N ASN A 224 10.82 -16.89 26.40
CA ASN A 224 12.27 -16.88 26.25
C ASN A 224 12.94 -18.22 26.65
N ASN A 225 12.21 -19.32 26.74
CA ASN A 225 12.81 -20.66 26.92
C ASN A 225 13.45 -21.20 25.62
N GLY A 226 13.99 -20.30 24.78
CA GLY A 226 14.49 -20.58 23.42
C GLY A 226 15.20 -19.40 22.74
N THR A 227 15.66 -18.37 23.46
CA THR A 227 16.44 -17.19 22.98
C THR A 227 15.79 -16.26 21.95
N ASN A 228 14.67 -16.66 21.34
CA ASN A 228 14.06 -15.93 20.23
C ASN A 228 13.15 -14.77 20.66
N TRP A 229 12.73 -14.72 21.93
CA TRP A 229 11.85 -13.68 22.46
C TRP A 229 12.53 -12.87 23.54
N ASN A 230 12.48 -11.55 23.39
CA ASN A 230 12.70 -10.61 24.46
C ASN A 230 11.37 -10.29 25.15
N GLN A 231 11.25 -10.70 26.41
CA GLN A 231 10.15 -10.37 27.28
C GLN A 231 10.68 -10.06 28.69
N VAL A 232 9.98 -9.20 29.42
CA VAL A 232 10.24 -9.03 30.84
C VAL A 232 9.82 -10.32 31.56
N THR A 233 10.72 -10.93 32.32
CA THR A 233 10.41 -12.09 33.17
C THR A 233 10.30 -11.63 34.61
N ILE A 234 9.13 -11.75 35.22
CA ILE A 234 8.94 -11.49 36.65
C ILE A 234 9.18 -12.81 37.37
N ALA A 235 10.31 -12.91 38.07
CA ALA A 235 10.67 -14.11 38.81
C ALA A 235 9.84 -14.21 40.10
N THR A 236 8.97 -15.21 40.21
CA THR A 236 8.61 -15.76 41.53
C THR A 236 8.46 -17.28 41.45
N THR A 237 9.22 -17.96 42.29
CA THR A 237 9.21 -19.40 42.55
C THR A 237 8.03 -19.78 43.46
N ALA A 238 6.90 -20.19 42.88
CA ALA A 238 5.92 -21.11 43.48
C ALA A 238 4.71 -21.33 42.52
N PRO A 239 4.11 -22.53 42.48
CA PRO A 239 2.85 -22.73 41.78
C PRO A 239 1.74 -22.08 42.62
N LEU A 240 0.86 -21.30 41.99
CA LEU A 240 -0.26 -20.57 42.61
C LEU A 240 0.14 -19.26 43.29
N THR A 241 0.01 -18.13 42.59
CA THR A 241 -1.00 -17.09 42.87
C THR A 241 -0.82 -15.86 41.98
N PHE A 242 -1.96 -15.30 41.60
CA PHE A 242 -2.23 -14.00 40.99
C PHE A 242 -1.08 -12.98 41.00
N ILE A 243 -0.60 -12.60 39.80
CA ILE A 243 0.19 -11.37 39.60
C ILE A 243 -0.50 -10.53 38.53
N GLY A 244 -1.66 -10.00 38.89
CA GLY A 244 -2.19 -8.77 38.32
C GLY A 244 -2.13 -7.69 39.39
N ASN A 245 -1.51 -6.54 39.08
CA ASN A 245 -1.59 -5.27 39.83
C ASN A 245 -0.66 -5.05 41.06
N ALA A 246 -0.06 -6.07 41.69
CA ALA A 246 0.61 -5.85 42.99
C ALA A 246 2.00 -5.15 42.92
N LEU A 247 2.82 -5.38 41.89
CA LEU A 247 4.17 -4.78 41.81
C LEU A 247 4.24 -3.43 41.07
N CYS A 248 3.19 -3.04 40.33
CA CYS A 248 3.07 -1.67 39.82
C CYS A 248 2.82 -0.68 40.97
N ASN A 249 2.00 -1.09 41.96
CA ASN A 249 1.68 -0.28 43.13
C ASN A 249 2.85 -0.17 44.14
N ALA A 250 3.64 -1.24 44.32
CA ALA A 250 4.70 -1.27 45.33
C ALA A 250 5.92 -0.39 45.01
N ALA A 251 6.11 0.00 43.74
CA ALA A 251 7.18 0.90 43.33
C ALA A 251 6.72 2.38 43.14
N GLY A 252 5.51 2.72 43.60
CA GLY A 252 4.99 4.10 43.56
C GLY A 252 4.51 4.56 42.18
N PHE A 253 4.26 3.64 41.25
CA PHE A 253 3.81 3.98 39.90
C PHE A 253 2.28 3.86 39.81
N GLY A 254 1.62 4.97 39.50
CA GLY A 254 0.17 5.08 39.39
C GLY A 254 -0.46 4.03 38.45
N THR A 255 -1.77 3.84 38.62
CA THR A 255 -2.62 2.78 38.03
C THR A 255 -2.74 2.77 36.50
N THR A 256 -1.87 3.48 35.78
CA THR A 256 -1.93 3.71 34.33
C THR A 256 -0.69 3.26 33.56
N ALA A 257 0.36 2.72 34.22
CA ALA A 257 1.59 2.29 33.56
C ALA A 257 1.55 0.80 33.12
N PRO A 258 1.73 0.46 31.82
CA PRO A 258 1.80 -0.91 31.32
C PRO A 258 3.16 -1.59 31.61
N CYS A 259 3.50 -1.79 32.88
CA CYS A 259 4.61 -2.67 33.25
C CYS A 259 4.10 -4.10 33.28
N ALA A 260 4.15 -4.81 32.17
CA ALA A 260 3.42 -6.06 32.07
C ALA A 260 4.16 -7.10 31.18
N ALA A 261 4.32 -8.31 31.72
CA ALA A 261 5.08 -9.42 31.14
C ALA A 261 4.11 -10.47 30.56
N VAL A 262 4.36 -10.97 29.35
CA VAL A 262 3.63 -12.12 28.82
C VAL A 262 4.12 -13.38 29.53
N HIS A 263 3.35 -13.84 30.51
CA HIS A 263 3.56 -15.12 31.19
C HIS A 263 2.63 -16.15 30.57
N ILE A 264 3.13 -17.33 30.20
CA ILE A 264 2.33 -18.44 29.72
C ILE A 264 2.20 -19.51 30.81
N THR A 265 0.98 -19.90 31.17
CA THR A 265 0.73 -21.13 31.93
C THR A 265 -0.31 -21.99 31.23
N GLY A 266 -0.02 -23.29 31.14
CA GLY A 266 -0.99 -24.32 30.77
C GLY A 266 -1.00 -25.42 31.84
N PRO A 267 -2.14 -26.05 32.15
CA PRO A 267 -2.14 -27.25 32.97
C PRO A 267 -1.33 -28.34 32.24
N ALA A 268 -0.56 -29.10 33.03
CA ALA A 268 0.53 -30.01 32.64
C ALA A 268 0.22 -31.09 31.59
N ALA A 269 -0.99 -31.11 31.01
CA ALA A 269 -1.45 -32.08 30.03
C ALA A 269 -2.08 -31.47 28.76
N SER A 270 -2.26 -30.14 28.65
CA SER A 270 -3.08 -29.55 27.56
C SER A 270 -2.30 -28.86 26.42
N GLY A 271 -1.02 -28.53 26.58
CA GLY A 271 -0.26 -27.81 25.55
C GLY A 271 -0.81 -26.40 25.21
N ILE A 272 -1.65 -25.83 26.07
CA ILE A 272 -2.30 -24.52 25.84
C ILE A 272 -1.44 -23.39 26.42
N ALA A 273 -1.17 -22.36 25.60
CA ALA A 273 -0.34 -21.22 25.97
C ALA A 273 -1.15 -19.90 26.12
N ASN A 274 -1.64 -19.57 27.32
CA ASN A 274 -2.41 -18.34 27.58
C ASN A 274 -1.56 -17.26 28.25
N ALA A 275 -1.73 -15.99 27.88
CA ALA A 275 -1.16 -14.86 28.62
C ALA A 275 -1.78 -14.76 30.03
N VAL A 276 -0.98 -14.78 31.09
CA VAL A 276 -1.46 -14.73 32.49
C VAL A 276 -1.60 -13.28 32.97
N ALA A 277 -0.79 -12.37 32.43
CA ALA A 277 -0.85 -10.94 32.68
C ALA A 277 -0.86 -10.19 31.34
N ASN A 278 -1.23 -8.92 31.39
CA ASN A 278 -1.00 -8.03 30.25
C ASN A 278 0.51 -8.05 29.93
N GLY A 279 0.91 -7.85 28.68
CA GLY A 279 2.32 -7.63 28.42
C GLY A 279 2.72 -7.63 26.97
N ASN A 280 3.97 -7.24 26.76
CA ASN A 280 4.59 -7.19 25.44
C ASN A 280 5.70 -8.24 25.35
N ALA A 281 5.84 -8.84 24.17
CA ALA A 281 6.95 -9.70 23.82
C ALA A 281 7.42 -9.34 22.41
N TYR A 282 8.73 -9.29 22.21
CA TYR A 282 9.35 -8.92 20.93
C TYR A 282 10.30 -10.00 20.47
N TRP A 283 10.35 -10.23 19.18
CA TRP A 283 11.35 -11.08 18.57
C TRP A 283 12.75 -10.51 18.81
N SER A 284 13.72 -11.35 19.13
CA SER A 284 15.07 -10.92 19.54
C SER A 284 15.90 -10.36 18.37
N SER A 285 15.59 -10.79 17.14
CA SER A 285 16.26 -10.34 15.92
C SER A 285 15.61 -9.08 15.32
N ASN A 286 16.44 -8.23 14.71
CA ASN A 286 15.98 -7.09 13.92
C ASN A 286 15.65 -7.51 12.48
N PHE A 287 14.69 -6.81 11.88
CA PHE A 287 14.31 -6.92 10.47
C PHE A 287 14.57 -5.59 9.74
N ASN A 288 14.50 -5.60 8.41
CA ASN A 288 14.82 -4.43 7.57
C ASN A 288 13.69 -3.38 7.57
N ALA A 289 13.74 -2.40 6.66
CA ALA A 289 12.73 -1.33 6.58
C ALA A 289 11.33 -1.84 6.19
N ASN A 290 11.24 -2.85 5.33
CA ASN A 290 9.99 -3.54 5.04
C ASN A 290 9.81 -4.70 6.03
N GLN A 291 8.80 -4.63 6.90
CA GLN A 291 8.55 -5.65 7.92
C GLN A 291 7.08 -6.03 7.98
N ALA A 292 6.83 -7.27 8.37
CA ALA A 292 5.48 -7.71 8.65
C ALA A 292 5.44 -8.61 9.87
N ALA A 293 4.27 -8.66 10.51
CA ALA A 293 3.99 -9.56 11.62
C ALA A 293 2.54 -10.04 11.55
N ALA A 294 2.29 -11.22 12.09
CA ALA A 294 0.97 -11.79 12.22
C ALA A 294 0.87 -12.73 13.43
N PHE A 295 -0.34 -12.88 13.96
CA PHE A 295 -0.68 -13.99 14.84
C PHE A 295 -2.13 -14.41 14.62
N THR A 296 -2.44 -15.65 15.00
CA THR A 296 -3.80 -16.19 14.96
C THR A 296 -4.42 -16.12 16.34
N PHE A 297 -5.61 -15.55 16.47
CA PHE A 297 -6.35 -15.62 17.73
C PHE A 297 -6.71 -17.08 18.02
N ALA A 298 -6.33 -17.57 19.20
CA ALA A 298 -6.50 -18.97 19.58
C ALA A 298 -7.52 -19.17 20.72
N ASN A 299 -8.15 -18.08 21.14
CA ASN A 299 -9.37 -18.03 21.93
C ASN A 299 -10.22 -16.82 21.51
N THR A 300 -11.32 -16.54 22.22
CA THR A 300 -12.15 -15.35 21.97
C THR A 300 -11.28 -14.08 22.00
N PRO A 301 -11.23 -13.30 20.91
CA PRO A 301 -10.39 -12.11 20.85
C PRO A 301 -10.72 -11.11 21.95
N LEU A 302 -9.72 -10.78 22.77
CA LEU A 302 -9.84 -9.82 23.86
C LEU A 302 -9.43 -8.42 23.43
N ASN A 303 -9.99 -7.42 24.12
CA ASN A 303 -9.67 -6.01 23.91
C ASN A 303 -8.18 -5.76 24.18
N ASN A 304 -7.56 -4.93 23.35
CA ASN A 304 -6.15 -4.51 23.45
C ASN A 304 -5.10 -5.55 23.02
N THR A 305 -5.50 -6.65 22.38
CA THR A 305 -4.55 -7.55 21.69
C THR A 305 -3.94 -6.83 20.48
N ALA A 306 -2.62 -6.81 20.31
CA ALA A 306 -1.98 -6.03 19.25
C ALA A 306 -0.72 -6.67 18.67
N LEU A 307 -0.44 -6.37 17.40
CA LEU A 307 0.87 -6.55 16.78
C LEU A 307 1.75 -5.33 17.04
N MET A 308 3.05 -5.58 17.14
CA MET A 308 4.08 -4.57 17.31
C MET A 308 5.06 -4.64 16.13
N LEU A 309 5.33 -3.51 15.48
CA LEU A 309 6.25 -3.37 14.35
C LEU A 309 7.28 -2.26 14.66
N LYS A 310 8.45 -2.31 14.01
CA LYS A 310 9.51 -1.30 14.14
C LYS A 310 9.91 -1.02 15.60
N ALA A 311 9.89 -2.04 16.45
CA ALA A 311 10.20 -1.88 17.86
C ALA A 311 11.72 -1.67 18.06
N THR A 312 12.08 -0.46 18.50
CA THR A 312 13.45 -0.03 18.80
C THR A 312 13.70 0.08 20.31
N GLY A 313 14.95 0.12 20.75
CA GLY A 313 15.33 0.20 22.17
C GLY A 313 16.03 -1.06 22.69
N ALA A 314 16.33 -1.11 23.99
CA ALA A 314 17.19 -2.15 24.56
C ALA A 314 16.62 -3.58 24.48
N ASN A 315 17.51 -4.56 24.53
CA ASN A 315 17.24 -5.98 24.28
C ASN A 315 17.08 -6.84 25.55
N SER A 316 17.05 -6.27 26.76
CA SER A 316 17.03 -7.08 27.99
C SER A 316 16.39 -6.41 29.21
N GLY A 317 15.56 -7.20 29.92
CA GLY A 317 15.14 -6.98 31.31
C GLY A 317 14.20 -5.80 31.56
N LEU A 318 14.11 -5.39 32.83
CA LEU A 318 13.37 -4.18 33.26
C LEU A 318 13.97 -2.88 32.69
N SER A 319 15.17 -2.94 32.10
CA SER A 319 15.82 -1.89 31.29
C SER A 319 15.46 -1.94 29.79
N GLY A 320 14.75 -2.98 29.34
CA GLY A 320 14.46 -3.33 27.94
C GLY A 320 13.20 -2.67 27.39
N LEU A 321 12.93 -1.43 27.76
CA LEU A 321 11.77 -0.70 27.26
C LEU A 321 11.98 -0.35 25.80
N GLN A 322 11.00 -0.70 24.98
CA GLN A 322 10.98 -0.28 23.59
C GLN A 322 10.68 1.21 23.58
N ALA A 323 11.62 1.99 23.02
CA ALA A 323 11.51 3.44 22.94
C ALA A 323 10.41 3.84 21.96
N ASN A 324 10.37 3.17 20.82
CA ASN A 324 9.46 3.49 19.74
C ASN A 324 9.00 2.19 19.07
N PHE A 325 7.69 2.02 18.88
CA PHE A 325 7.09 1.00 18.04
C PHE A 325 5.81 1.51 17.37
N ILE A 326 5.41 0.84 16.29
CA ILE A 326 4.08 0.93 15.70
C ILE A 326 3.25 -0.17 16.33
N ARG A 327 2.05 0.17 16.80
CA ARG A 327 1.09 -0.78 17.37
C ARG A 327 -0.16 -0.85 16.50
N VAL A 328 -0.49 -2.07 16.07
CA VAL A 328 -1.72 -2.39 15.35
C VAL A 328 -2.61 -3.19 16.30
N GLN A 329 -3.58 -2.52 16.91
CA GLN A 329 -4.34 -3.03 18.05
C GLN A 329 -5.77 -3.37 17.69
N TYR A 330 -6.22 -4.57 18.03
CA TYR A 330 -7.63 -4.92 18.06
C TYR A 330 -8.30 -4.39 19.33
N GLN A 331 -9.41 -3.68 19.14
CA GLN A 331 -10.26 -3.18 20.21
C GLN A 331 -11.68 -3.72 20.03
N THR A 332 -12.25 -4.32 21.07
CA THR A 332 -13.64 -4.80 21.06
C THR A 332 -14.65 -3.67 21.27
N THR A 333 -14.21 -2.55 21.86
CA THR A 333 -15.03 -1.36 22.06
C THR A 333 -15.50 -0.78 20.72
N GLY A 334 -16.79 -0.46 20.61
CA GLY A 334 -17.36 0.10 19.38
C GLY A 334 -17.66 -0.92 18.27
N GLY A 335 -17.83 -2.21 18.62
CA GLY A 335 -18.25 -3.25 17.68
C GLY A 335 -17.13 -3.90 16.88
N GLY A 336 -15.89 -3.87 17.41
CA GLY A 336 -14.70 -4.44 16.78
C GLY A 336 -14.01 -3.46 15.82
N ARG A 337 -12.80 -3.02 16.16
CA ARG A 337 -11.99 -2.12 15.33
C ARG A 337 -10.50 -2.39 15.45
N ILE A 338 -9.75 -2.03 14.42
CA ILE A 338 -8.30 -1.94 14.46
C ILE A 338 -7.87 -0.49 14.65
N VAL A 339 -6.93 -0.24 15.56
CA VAL A 339 -6.31 1.07 15.77
C VAL A 339 -4.82 0.97 15.49
N VAL A 340 -4.34 1.77 14.54
CA VAL A 340 -2.90 1.93 14.28
C VAL A 340 -2.41 3.15 15.04
N SER A 341 -1.38 2.95 15.87
CA SER A 341 -0.80 4.00 16.70
C SER A 341 0.72 3.94 16.72
N THR A 342 1.37 5.07 16.90
CA THR A 342 2.82 5.19 17.09
C THR A 342 3.15 5.73 18.47
N THR A 343 4.38 5.47 18.93
CA THR A 343 4.91 6.01 20.18
C THR A 343 6.23 6.73 19.90
N ASN A 344 6.41 7.95 20.40
CA ASN A 344 7.64 8.73 20.17
C ASN A 344 8.48 8.95 21.44
N ASN A 345 8.39 8.04 22.42
CA ASN A 345 8.88 8.31 23.77
C ASN A 345 10.05 7.39 24.15
N GLY A 346 11.27 7.92 24.01
CA GLY A 346 12.50 7.33 24.53
C GLY A 346 12.33 6.68 25.91
N ASN A 347 12.40 5.35 25.94
CA ASN A 347 12.43 4.50 27.14
C ASN A 347 11.44 4.84 28.27
N ASN A 348 10.18 5.21 27.96
CA ASN A 348 9.15 5.46 28.98
C ASN A 348 8.29 4.20 29.25
N LEU A 349 8.08 3.86 30.52
CA LEU A 349 7.22 2.76 30.99
C LEU A 349 5.73 2.96 30.66
N ALA A 350 5.31 4.21 30.43
CA ALA A 350 3.97 4.59 29.97
C ALA A 350 4.08 5.29 28.61
N PRO A 351 4.15 4.54 27.50
CA PRO A 351 4.24 5.13 26.18
C PRO A 351 2.99 5.97 25.87
N THR A 352 3.20 7.18 25.36
CA THR A 352 2.12 7.99 24.81
C THR A 352 1.83 7.52 23.40
N TYR A 353 0.57 7.21 23.13
CA TYR A 353 0.11 6.74 21.83
C TYR A 353 -0.46 7.90 21.02
N THR A 354 0.04 8.06 19.80
CA THR A 354 -0.59 8.91 18.78
C THR A 354 -1.31 8.01 17.80
N THR A 355 -2.64 8.12 17.72
CA THR A 355 -3.44 7.35 16.76
C THR A 355 -3.23 7.90 15.35
N SER A 356 -2.82 7.02 14.42
CA SER A 356 -2.67 7.34 13.00
C SER A 356 -3.91 6.98 12.20
N ALA A 357 -4.55 5.84 12.51
CA ALA A 357 -5.77 5.40 11.83
C ALA A 357 -6.63 4.48 12.70
N THR A 358 -7.91 4.40 12.34
CA THR A 358 -8.86 3.43 12.89
C THR A 358 -9.66 2.78 11.77
N PHE A 359 -9.62 1.46 11.69
CA PHE A 359 -10.36 0.66 10.71
C PHE A 359 -11.52 -0.07 11.39
N THR A 360 -12.74 0.15 10.92
CA THR A 360 -13.97 -0.43 11.50
C THR A 360 -14.63 -1.43 10.55
N THR A 361 -14.48 -1.25 9.24
CA THR A 361 -15.01 -2.16 8.22
C THR A 361 -14.33 -3.51 8.30
N ASN A 362 -15.12 -4.59 8.40
CA ASN A 362 -14.64 -5.99 8.48
C ASN A 362 -13.65 -6.30 9.62
N ALA A 363 -13.47 -5.38 10.57
CA ALA A 363 -12.47 -5.44 11.64
C ALA A 363 -12.88 -6.31 12.84
N ASN A 364 -13.95 -7.10 12.71
CA ASN A 364 -14.38 -8.05 13.74
C ASN A 364 -13.54 -9.33 13.69
N PHE A 365 -12.82 -9.64 14.77
CA PHE A 365 -12.04 -10.87 14.88
C PHE A 365 -12.77 -11.91 15.72
N ALA A 366 -12.59 -13.18 15.35
CA ALA A 366 -13.06 -14.36 16.06
C ALA A 366 -11.88 -15.31 16.31
N ASN A 367 -12.10 -16.31 17.17
CA ASN A 367 -11.14 -17.41 17.34
C ASN A 367 -10.84 -18.07 15.99
N GLY A 368 -9.58 -18.32 15.70
CA GLY A 368 -9.09 -18.86 14.42
C GLY A 368 -8.76 -17.81 13.36
N ASN A 369 -9.15 -16.54 13.54
CA ASN A 369 -8.75 -15.49 12.60
C ASN A 369 -7.31 -15.04 12.85
N THR A 370 -6.61 -14.64 11.79
CA THR A 370 -5.26 -14.08 11.85
C THR A 370 -5.29 -12.58 11.63
N LEU A 371 -4.72 -11.81 12.55
CA LEU A 371 -4.41 -10.39 12.35
C LEU A 371 -3.00 -10.30 11.78
N SER A 372 -2.84 -9.61 10.66
CA SER A 372 -1.53 -9.36 10.03
C SER A 372 -1.36 -7.88 9.75
N ALA A 373 -0.12 -7.40 9.81
CA ALA A 373 0.22 -6.03 9.46
C ALA A 373 1.58 -5.95 8.77
N VAL A 374 1.67 -5.10 7.77
CA VAL A 374 2.88 -4.79 6.99
C VAL A 374 3.23 -3.33 7.18
N ILE A 375 4.50 -3.01 7.33
CA ILE A 375 5.04 -1.65 7.27
C ILE A 375 6.07 -1.60 6.14
N ARG A 376 5.83 -0.71 5.19
CA ARG A 376 6.70 -0.45 4.04
C ARG A 376 7.73 0.66 4.37
N ALA A 377 8.82 0.69 3.63
CA ALA A 377 9.94 1.62 3.82
C ALA A 377 9.55 3.07 3.54
N ASN A 378 8.48 3.27 2.76
CA ASN A 378 7.86 4.58 2.55
C ASN A 378 7.06 5.07 3.78
N GLY A 379 6.81 4.22 4.79
CA GLY A 379 6.03 4.55 5.99
C GLY A 379 4.57 4.13 5.97
N THR A 380 4.11 3.43 4.93
CA THR A 380 2.74 2.91 4.85
C THR A 380 2.57 1.68 5.73
N VAL A 381 1.60 1.71 6.64
CA VAL A 381 1.14 0.54 7.42
C VAL A 381 -0.11 -0.02 6.75
N GLU A 382 -0.11 -1.31 6.43
CA GLU A 382 -1.20 -2.04 5.80
C GLU A 382 -1.69 -3.11 6.78
N VAL A 383 -3.00 -3.25 6.96
CA VAL A 383 -3.56 -4.19 7.94
C VAL A 383 -4.52 -5.16 7.27
N PHE A 384 -4.44 -6.41 7.69
CA PHE A 384 -5.15 -7.53 7.09
C PHE A 384 -5.85 -8.39 8.14
N LYS A 385 -6.89 -9.06 7.68
CA LYS A 385 -7.53 -10.15 8.39
C LYS A 385 -7.53 -11.39 7.51
N THR A 386 -7.02 -12.49 8.02
CA THR A 386 -7.19 -13.80 7.39
C THR A 386 -8.17 -14.64 8.19
N SER A 387 -9.11 -15.25 7.50
CA SER A 387 -10.02 -16.27 8.05
C SER A 387 -10.00 -17.48 7.13
N SER A 388 -11.02 -17.67 6.29
CA SER A 388 -10.95 -18.57 5.12
C SER A 388 -10.25 -17.92 3.92
N SER A 389 -10.27 -16.60 3.86
CA SER A 389 -9.57 -15.76 2.89
C SER A 389 -8.89 -14.60 3.61
N THR A 390 -7.88 -14.02 2.96
CA THR A 390 -7.22 -12.79 3.41
C THR A 390 -7.92 -11.59 2.79
N ILE A 391 -8.28 -10.62 3.62
CA ILE A 391 -8.84 -9.34 3.20
C ILE A 391 -8.00 -8.19 3.78
N SER A 392 -7.86 -7.11 3.01
CA SER A 392 -7.31 -5.85 3.51
C SER A 392 -8.36 -5.13 4.37
N LEU A 393 -7.95 -4.66 5.53
CA LEU A 393 -8.76 -3.82 6.42
C LEU A 393 -8.52 -2.32 6.18
N GLY A 394 -7.41 -1.97 5.53
CA GLY A 394 -7.02 -0.61 5.21
C GLY A 394 -5.52 -0.36 5.35
N SER A 395 -5.10 0.83 4.91
CA SER A 395 -3.72 1.30 5.05
C SER A 395 -3.67 2.72 5.62
N VAL A 396 -2.51 3.09 6.18
CA VAL A 396 -2.25 4.45 6.67
C VAL A 396 -0.80 4.83 6.44
N GLN A 397 -0.60 6.02 5.87
CA GLN A 397 0.73 6.61 5.75
C GLN A 397 1.14 7.26 7.09
N LEU A 398 2.24 6.78 7.67
CA LEU A 398 2.82 7.41 8.86
C LEU A 398 3.64 8.65 8.49
N PRO A 399 3.86 9.59 9.45
CA PRO A 399 4.80 10.68 9.25
C PRO A 399 6.18 10.15 8.87
N ASN A 400 6.85 10.83 7.93
CA ASN A 400 8.17 10.41 7.45
C ASN A 400 9.26 10.65 8.50
N VAL A 401 9.38 9.72 9.44
CA VAL A 401 10.40 9.67 10.49
C VAL A 401 11.21 8.40 10.28
N ALA A 402 12.53 8.52 10.28
CA ALA A 402 13.45 7.40 10.01
C ALA A 402 13.21 6.18 10.94
N LEU A 403 12.66 6.38 12.14
CA LEU A 403 12.27 5.30 13.06
C LEU A 403 11.16 4.38 12.49
N TRP A 404 10.33 4.88 11.59
CA TRP A 404 9.16 4.18 11.03
C TRP A 404 9.31 3.84 9.56
N THR A 405 9.96 4.72 8.79
CA THR A 405 10.07 4.62 7.33
C THR A 405 11.31 3.83 6.95
N THR A 406 12.47 4.49 6.92
CA THR A 406 13.74 3.92 6.40
C THR A 406 14.48 3.02 7.39
N GLY A 407 14.14 3.07 8.68
CA GLY A 407 14.75 2.25 9.73
C GLY A 407 14.11 0.88 9.88
N GLY A 408 14.93 -0.10 10.29
CA GLY A 408 14.48 -1.42 10.73
C GLY A 408 14.09 -1.46 12.20
N GLY A 409 13.92 -2.67 12.73
CA GLY A 409 13.50 -2.88 14.12
C GLY A 409 12.98 -4.29 14.38
N ARG A 410 12.48 -4.54 15.59
CA ARG A 410 11.90 -5.84 15.97
C ARG A 410 10.38 -5.85 15.72
N ILE A 411 9.85 -7.05 15.52
CA ILE A 411 8.41 -7.30 15.54
C ILE A 411 8.01 -7.98 16.86
N GLY A 412 6.72 -7.96 17.18
CA GLY A 412 6.25 -8.59 18.41
C GLY A 412 4.75 -8.52 18.59
N MET A 413 4.32 -8.75 19.82
CA MET A 413 2.92 -8.76 20.21
C MET A 413 2.72 -8.12 21.58
N GLN A 414 1.54 -7.53 21.76
CA GLN A 414 1.00 -7.10 23.04
C GLN A 414 -0.27 -7.90 23.31
N LEU A 415 -0.33 -8.61 24.43
CA LEU A 415 -1.47 -9.44 24.81
C LEU A 415 -2.06 -8.94 26.14
N PRO A 416 -3.40 -8.85 26.27
CA PRO A 416 -4.04 -8.68 27.57
C PRO A 416 -4.03 -10.01 28.36
N SER A 417 -4.30 -9.95 29.66
CA SER A 417 -4.48 -11.14 30.49
C SER A 417 -5.58 -12.03 29.91
N SER A 418 -5.33 -13.33 29.93
CA SER A 418 -6.12 -14.41 29.36
C SER A 418 -6.22 -14.44 27.83
N ALA A 419 -5.56 -13.55 27.09
CA ALA A 419 -5.50 -13.67 25.64
C ALA A 419 -4.64 -14.87 25.23
N ARG A 420 -5.07 -15.53 24.15
CA ARG A 420 -4.35 -16.63 23.53
C ARG A 420 -4.17 -16.35 22.05
N VAL A 421 -2.93 -16.49 21.59
CA VAL A 421 -2.60 -16.43 20.17
C VAL A 421 -1.70 -17.60 19.82
N ASP A 422 -1.85 -18.12 18.61
CA ASP A 422 -1.03 -19.18 18.03
C ASP A 422 -0.35 -18.66 16.75
N ASN A 423 0.66 -19.37 16.26
CA ASN A 423 1.32 -19.12 14.96
C ASN A 423 1.77 -17.67 14.76
N PHE A 424 2.61 -17.16 15.68
CA PHE A 424 3.27 -15.88 15.46
C PHE A 424 4.19 -16.01 14.24
N ALA A 425 3.94 -15.18 13.23
CA ALA A 425 4.63 -15.18 11.95
C ALA A 425 5.13 -13.77 11.64
N GLY A 426 6.14 -13.65 10.79
CA GLY A 426 6.62 -12.35 10.35
C GLY A 426 8.06 -12.36 9.87
N GLY A 427 8.53 -11.18 9.49
CA GLY A 427 9.92 -10.98 9.09
C GLY A 427 10.12 -9.77 8.19
N THR A 428 11.27 -9.73 7.53
CA THR A 428 11.52 -8.82 6.41
C THR A 428 10.68 -9.28 5.22
N VAL A 429 9.94 -8.34 4.62
CA VAL A 429 9.12 -8.59 3.42
C VAL A 429 9.64 -7.77 2.24
N PRO A 430 9.25 -8.10 0.99
CA PRO A 430 9.66 -7.34 -0.20
C PRO A 430 9.39 -5.84 -0.10
#